data_AF-A0A2N0H5B2-F1
#
_entry.id   AF-A0A2N0H5B2-F1
#
_cell.length_a   1.000
_cell.length_b   1.000
_cell.length_c   1.000
_cell.angle_alpha   90.00
_cell.angle_beta   90.00
_cell.angle_gamma   90.00
#
_symmetry.space_group_name_H-M   'P 1'
#
loop_
_entity.id
_entity.type
_entity.pdbx_description
1 polymer ?
#
loop_
_entity_poly.entity_id
_entity_poly.type
_entity_poly.pdbx_seq_one_letter_code
_entity_poly.pdbx_strand_id
1 'polypeptide(L)'
;MEAVSPYKLFSPIHVAWLHRRDRLGLDVMPSDLDSIANHQTDAITDPLFAAYLARAVAGQLRRKRGRKSIWNRGFGRLTWAGILVDDEVDAIWADRRSGLRIRQRSDESPIHEAAEIVARKLRYGSGRSLLNLFSRHRFR
;
A
#
# COMPACT_ATOMS: atom_id res chain seq x y z
N MET A 1 -37.73 -7.24 -14.83
CA MET A 1 -36.34 -6.91 -14.45
C MET A 1 -36.39 -6.44 -13.01
N GLU A 2 -35.88 -7.25 -12.08
CA GLU A 2 -35.78 -6.84 -10.67
C GLU A 2 -34.87 -5.62 -10.56
N ALA A 3 -35.26 -4.64 -9.74
CA ALA A 3 -34.46 -3.47 -9.49
C ALA A 3 -33.16 -3.89 -8.79
N VAL A 4 -32.03 -3.79 -9.50
CA VAL A 4 -30.71 -4.05 -8.92
C VAL A 4 -30.49 -3.04 -7.80
N SER A 5 -30.40 -3.54 -6.57
CA SER A 5 -30.12 -2.69 -5.41
C SER A 5 -28.87 -1.84 -5.64
N PRO A 6 -28.90 -0.51 -5.40
CA PRO A 6 -27.76 0.37 -5.61
C PRO A 6 -26.48 -0.11 -4.92
N TYR A 7 -26.61 -0.76 -3.76
CA TYR A 7 -25.48 -1.34 -3.03
C TYR A 7 -24.71 -2.38 -3.84
N LYS A 8 -25.42 -3.17 -4.67
CA LYS A 8 -24.79 -4.21 -5.50
C LYS A 8 -23.90 -3.62 -6.60
N LEU A 9 -24.17 -2.39 -7.05
CA LEU A 9 -23.36 -1.70 -8.07
C LEU A 9 -21.99 -1.25 -7.54
N PHE A 10 -21.84 -1.06 -6.22
CA PHE A 10 -20.61 -0.57 -5.60
C PHE A 10 -19.85 -1.64 -4.84
N SER A 11 -20.38 -2.86 -4.75
CA SER A 11 -19.78 -3.96 -4.01
C SER A 11 -19.03 -4.93 -4.93
N PRO A 12 -17.72 -5.14 -4.74
CA PRO A 12 -16.87 -5.95 -5.64
C PRO A 12 -17.12 -7.46 -5.57
N ILE A 13 -18.16 -7.89 -4.86
CA ILE A 13 -18.60 -9.28 -4.74
C ILE A 13 -19.84 -9.58 -5.60
N HIS A 14 -20.39 -8.58 -6.29
CA HIS A 14 -21.60 -8.73 -7.09
C HIS A 14 -21.35 -8.47 -8.58
N VAL A 15 -22.04 -9.21 -9.45
CA VAL A 15 -21.96 -9.05 -10.91
C VAL A 15 -22.35 -7.64 -11.36
N ALA A 16 -23.29 -6.99 -10.67
CA ALA A 16 -23.70 -5.62 -10.95
C ALA A 16 -22.52 -4.61 -10.90
N TRP A 17 -21.53 -4.85 -10.04
CA TRP A 17 -20.31 -4.05 -9.98
C TRP A 17 -19.43 -4.25 -11.22
N LEU A 18 -19.34 -5.47 -11.75
CA LEU A 18 -18.61 -5.76 -12.99
C LEU A 18 -19.22 -4.98 -14.18
N HIS A 19 -20.54 -5.04 -14.33
CA HIS A 19 -21.27 -4.27 -15.35
C HIS A 19 -21.03 -2.76 -15.24
N ARG A 20 -20.99 -2.23 -14.02
CA ARG A 20 -20.68 -0.82 -13.79
C ARG A 20 -19.26 -0.48 -14.22
N ARG A 21 -18.26 -1.31 -13.90
CA ARG A 21 -16.87 -1.07 -14.29
C ARG A 21 -16.69 -1.10 -15.79
N ASP A 22 -17.28 -2.10 -16.45
CA ASP A 22 -17.24 -2.25 -17.90
C ASP A 22 -17.80 -1.00 -18.59
N ARG A 23 -18.99 -0.55 -18.16
CA ARG A 23 -19.61 0.70 -18.65
C ARG A 23 -18.73 1.94 -18.46
N LEU A 24 -17.97 2.00 -17.37
CA LEU A 24 -17.08 3.11 -17.05
C LEU A 24 -15.67 2.96 -17.64
N GLY A 25 -15.38 1.89 -18.37
CA GLY A 25 -14.05 1.61 -18.92
C GLY A 25 -12.98 1.40 -17.84
N LEU A 26 -13.36 0.92 -16.65
CA LEU A 26 -12.44 0.68 -15.55
C LEU A 26 -11.82 -0.72 -15.63
N ASP A 27 -10.52 -0.81 -15.35
CA ASP A 27 -9.78 -2.08 -15.37
C ASP A 27 -10.44 -3.15 -14.47
N VAL A 28 -10.67 -4.37 -14.98
CA VAL A 28 -11.16 -5.51 -14.19
C VAL A 28 -10.01 -6.47 -13.94
N MET A 29 -9.78 -6.84 -12.67
CA MET A 29 -8.71 -7.75 -12.28
C MET A 29 -9.23 -9.19 -12.12
N PRO A 30 -8.37 -10.21 -12.30
CA PRO A 30 -8.74 -11.60 -12.03
C PRO A 30 -9.28 -11.83 -10.59
N SER A 31 -8.67 -11.18 -9.60
CA SER A 31 -9.11 -11.26 -8.19
C SER A 31 -10.54 -10.77 -7.96
N ASP A 32 -11.03 -9.88 -8.82
CA ASP A 32 -12.40 -9.37 -8.74
C ASP A 32 -13.39 -10.46 -9.19
N LEU A 33 -13.02 -11.23 -10.23
CA LEU A 33 -13.82 -12.36 -10.71
C LEU A 33 -13.86 -13.48 -9.68
N ASP A 34 -12.73 -13.77 -9.03
CA ASP A 34 -12.67 -14.75 -7.92
C ASP A 34 -13.59 -14.31 -6.78
N SER A 35 -13.59 -13.02 -6.44
CA SER A 35 -14.43 -12.47 -5.38
C SER A 35 -15.92 -12.60 -5.70
N ILE A 36 -16.33 -12.32 -6.94
CA ILE A 36 -17.72 -12.49 -7.38
C ILE A 36 -18.11 -13.97 -7.40
N ALA A 37 -17.29 -14.86 -7.95
CA ALA A 37 -17.57 -16.29 -8.02
C ALA A 37 -17.77 -16.91 -6.62
N ASN A 38 -17.00 -16.45 -5.63
CA ASN A 38 -17.09 -16.93 -4.25
C ASN A 38 -18.35 -16.46 -3.50
N HIS A 39 -18.99 -15.36 -3.91
CA HIS A 39 -20.13 -14.77 -3.20
C HIS A 39 -21.45 -14.87 -3.97
N GLN A 40 -21.39 -15.04 -5.30
CA GLN A 40 -22.54 -15.07 -6.18
C GLN A 40 -22.36 -16.23 -7.19
N THR A 41 -22.81 -17.42 -6.81
CA THR A 41 -22.64 -18.65 -7.62
C THR A 41 -23.39 -18.61 -8.96
N ASP A 42 -24.49 -17.85 -9.03
CA ASP A 42 -25.27 -17.60 -10.25
C ASP A 42 -24.53 -16.69 -11.25
N ALA A 43 -23.45 -16.02 -10.84
CA ALA A 43 -22.67 -15.13 -11.71
C ALA A 43 -22.11 -15.81 -12.96
N ILE A 44 -21.88 -17.13 -12.91
CA ILE A 44 -21.38 -17.92 -14.05
C ILE A 44 -22.35 -17.87 -15.25
N THR A 45 -23.64 -17.63 -14.99
CA THR A 45 -24.65 -17.53 -16.05
C THR A 45 -24.67 -16.17 -16.74
N ASP A 46 -24.01 -15.16 -16.18
CA ASP A 46 -23.92 -13.83 -16.77
C ASP A 46 -22.92 -13.81 -17.96
N PRO A 47 -23.34 -13.37 -19.16
CA PRO A 47 -22.46 -13.36 -20.34
C PRO A 47 -21.23 -12.47 -20.18
N LEU A 48 -21.35 -11.35 -19.46
CA LEU A 48 -20.23 -10.43 -19.24
C LEU A 48 -19.21 -11.07 -18.29
N PHE A 49 -19.68 -11.71 -17.23
CA PHE A 49 -18.82 -12.46 -16.31
C PHE A 49 -18.06 -13.57 -17.04
N ALA A 50 -18.74 -14.38 -17.87
CA ALA A 50 -18.11 -15.43 -18.67
C ALA A 50 -17.06 -14.88 -19.66
N ALA A 51 -17.33 -13.74 -20.31
CA ALA A 51 -16.38 -13.09 -21.20
C ALA A 51 -15.12 -12.62 -20.46
N TYR A 52 -15.28 -12.01 -19.28
CA TYR A 52 -14.13 -11.61 -18.45
C TYR A 52 -13.36 -12.81 -17.90
N LEU A 53 -14.04 -13.90 -17.55
CA LEU A 53 -13.41 -15.15 -17.13
C LEU A 53 -12.53 -15.74 -18.24
N ALA A 54 -13.03 -15.78 -19.48
CA ALA A 54 -12.24 -16.23 -20.64
C ALA A 54 -11.00 -15.35 -20.86
N ARG A 55 -11.13 -14.02 -20.74
CA ARG A 55 -9.99 -13.08 -20.83
C ARG A 55 -9.00 -13.28 -19.68
N ALA A 56 -9.46 -13.63 -18.48
CA ALA A 56 -8.62 -13.93 -17.33
C ALA A 56 -7.77 -15.19 -17.56
N VAL A 57 -8.42 -16.27 -18.05
CA VAL A 57 -7.76 -17.54 -18.39
C VAL A 57 -6.75 -17.35 -19.51
N ALA A 58 -7.07 -16.55 -20.52
CA ALA A 58 -6.16 -16.18 -21.61
C ALA A 58 -5.02 -15.24 -21.17
N GLY A 59 -4.96 -14.83 -19.89
CA GLY A 59 -3.93 -13.93 -19.38
C GLY A 59 -4.03 -12.49 -19.90
N GLN A 60 -5.16 -12.11 -20.49
CA GLN A 60 -5.38 -10.80 -21.11
C GLN A 60 -5.82 -9.74 -20.08
N LEU A 61 -6.28 -10.15 -18.90
CA LEU A 61 -6.56 -9.22 -17.81
C LEU A 61 -5.27 -8.79 -17.12
N ARG A 62 -5.17 -7.48 -16.87
CA ARG A 62 -4.09 -6.92 -16.07
C ARG A 62 -4.10 -7.58 -14.69
N ARG A 63 -2.95 -8.05 -14.25
CA ARG A 63 -2.75 -8.45 -12.86
C ARG A 63 -2.30 -7.24 -12.07
N LYS A 64 -2.82 -7.07 -10.86
CA LYS A 64 -2.33 -6.07 -9.92
C LYS A 64 -0.84 -6.31 -9.71
N ARG A 65 0.01 -5.48 -10.32
CA ARG A 65 1.46 -5.58 -10.14
C ARG A 65 1.74 -5.16 -8.70
N GLY A 66 1.95 -6.15 -7.84
CA GLY A 66 2.36 -5.90 -6.47
C GLY A 66 3.62 -5.01 -6.44
N ARG A 67 3.78 -4.25 -5.36
CA ARG A 67 5.04 -3.51 -5.15
C ARG A 67 6.16 -4.55 -5.08
N LYS A 68 7.18 -4.40 -5.95
CA LYS A 68 8.35 -5.30 -5.94
C LYS A 68 8.97 -5.28 -4.54
N SER A 69 9.34 -6.47 -4.06
CA SER A 69 10.00 -6.58 -2.76
C SER A 69 11.35 -5.85 -2.75
N ILE A 70 11.69 -5.22 -1.63
CA ILE A 70 12.94 -4.46 -1.42
C ILE A 70 14.19 -5.33 -1.52
N TRP A 71 14.05 -6.66 -1.38
CA TRP A 71 15.15 -7.64 -1.35
C TRP A 71 16.13 -7.51 -2.52
N ASN A 72 15.71 -7.07 -3.70
CA ASN A 72 16.58 -7.11 -4.88
C ASN A 72 17.55 -5.93 -5.02
N ARG A 73 17.38 -4.80 -4.29
CA ARG A 73 18.28 -3.63 -4.41
C ARG A 73 18.43 -2.73 -3.16
N GLY A 74 17.60 -2.89 -2.13
CA GLY A 74 17.47 -1.87 -1.07
C GLY A 74 17.76 -2.32 0.35
N PHE A 75 18.01 -3.61 0.58
CA PHE A 75 18.05 -4.17 1.93
C PHE A 75 19.21 -3.65 2.79
N GLY A 76 20.44 -3.68 2.26
CA GLY A 76 21.62 -3.14 2.96
C GLY A 76 21.49 -1.63 3.21
N ARG A 77 20.93 -0.89 2.23
CA ARG A 77 20.69 0.55 2.37
C ARG A 77 19.63 0.87 3.43
N LEU A 78 18.63 0.00 3.62
CA LEU A 78 17.62 0.16 4.68
C LEU A 78 18.22 -0.14 6.05
N THR A 79 19.06 -1.17 6.16
CA THR A 79 19.76 -1.51 7.40
C THR A 79 20.70 -0.38 7.82
N TRP A 80 21.50 0.14 6.88
CA TRP A 80 22.35 1.30 7.10
C TRP A 80 21.55 2.54 7.53
N ALA A 81 20.37 2.75 6.93
CA ALA A 81 19.50 3.85 7.33
C ALA A 81 19.01 3.71 8.77
N GLY A 82 18.78 2.49 9.26
CA GLY A 82 18.40 2.23 10.65
C GLY A 82 19.48 2.70 11.61
N ILE A 83 20.73 2.28 11.38
CA ILE A 83 21.88 2.67 12.21
C ILE A 83 22.02 4.20 12.25
N LEU A 84 21.95 4.86 11.08
CA LEU A 84 22.04 6.32 11.03
C LEU A 84 20.90 7.02 11.77
N VAL A 85 19.69 6.44 11.78
CA VAL A 85 18.57 7.01 12.54
C VAL A 85 18.83 6.88 14.04
N ASP A 86 19.33 5.75 14.51
CA ASP A 86 19.65 5.55 15.92
C ASP A 86 20.77 6.50 16.39
N ASP A 87 21.84 6.65 15.59
CA ASP A 87 22.93 7.61 15.86
C ASP A 87 22.41 9.06 15.94
N GLU A 88 21.51 9.45 15.02
CA GLU A 88 20.94 10.80 14.97
C GLU A 88 19.96 11.03 16.13
N VAL A 89 19.22 10.00 16.56
CA VAL A 89 18.37 10.06 17.75
C VAL A 89 19.21 10.36 18.99
N ASP A 90 20.35 9.70 19.15
CA ASP A 90 21.25 9.93 20.28
C ASP A 90 21.85 11.34 20.27
N ALA A 91 22.22 11.84 19.09
CA ALA A 91 22.69 13.21 18.91
C ALA A 91 21.62 14.24 19.30
N ILE A 92 20.37 14.06 18.85
CA ILE A 92 19.25 14.93 19.21
C ILE A 92 18.96 14.86 20.72
N TRP A 93 19.03 13.67 21.32
CA TRP A 93 18.86 13.52 22.77
C TRP A 93 19.97 14.21 23.55
N ALA A 94 21.21 14.16 23.09
CA ALA A 94 22.34 14.85 23.72
C ALA A 94 22.17 16.37 23.64
N ASP A 95 21.82 16.90 22.46
CA ASP A 95 21.53 18.32 22.25
C ASP A 95 20.39 18.80 23.17
N ARG A 96 19.27 18.06 23.19
CA ARG A 96 18.12 18.38 24.05
C ARG A 96 18.44 18.27 25.54
N ARG A 97 19.41 17.45 25.96
CA ARG A 97 19.87 17.33 27.36
C ARG A 97 20.82 18.45 27.75
N SER A 98 21.60 18.98 26.81
CA SER A 98 22.53 20.10 27.05
C SER A 98 21.81 21.38 27.50
N GLY A 99 20.52 21.53 27.16
CA GLY A 99 19.70 22.69 27.51
C GLY A 99 19.97 23.92 26.66
N LEU A 100 20.86 23.83 25.66
CA LEU A 100 21.21 24.94 24.76
C LEU A 100 20.05 25.35 23.84
N ARG A 101 19.18 24.39 23.47
CA ARG A 101 17.98 24.63 22.68
C ARG A 101 16.74 24.71 23.59
N ILE A 102 16.00 25.83 23.50
CA ILE A 102 14.70 25.97 24.17
C ILE A 102 13.71 25.01 23.51
N ARG A 103 13.19 24.05 24.28
CA ARG A 103 12.20 23.09 23.80
C ARG A 103 10.85 23.77 23.59
N GLN A 104 10.27 23.59 22.40
CA GLN A 104 8.93 24.02 22.10
C GLN A 104 7.94 22.87 22.33
N ARG A 105 6.70 23.21 22.72
CA ARG A 105 5.65 22.22 22.97
C ARG A 105 5.29 21.41 21.71
N SER A 106 5.52 21.98 20.53
CA SER A 106 5.31 21.36 19.22
C SER A 106 6.55 20.65 18.67
N ASP A 107 7.64 20.54 19.45
CA ASP A 107 8.83 19.83 18.98
C ASP A 107 8.48 18.37 18.69
N GLU A 108 8.90 17.92 17.51
CA GLU A 108 8.67 16.55 17.10
C GLU A 108 9.44 15.59 18.02
N SER A 109 8.99 14.34 18.14
CA SER A 109 9.75 13.35 18.91
C SER A 109 11.11 13.10 18.24
N PRO A 110 12.19 12.81 19.00
CA PRO A 110 13.53 12.64 18.44
C PRO A 110 13.60 11.61 17.31
N ILE A 111 12.87 10.50 17.41
CA ILE A 111 12.83 9.46 16.37
C ILE A 111 12.23 9.95 15.05
N HIS A 112 11.25 10.85 15.10
CA HIS A 112 10.63 11.42 13.90
C HIS A 112 11.53 12.49 13.27
N GLU A 113 12.14 13.35 14.09
CA GLU A 113 13.12 14.36 13.63
C GLU A 113 14.35 13.69 13.00
N ALA A 114 14.93 12.69 13.66
CA ALA A 114 16.04 11.88 13.14
C ALA A 114 15.67 11.17 11.83
N ALA A 115 14.51 10.51 11.79
CA ALA A 115 14.06 9.83 10.58
C ALA A 115 13.88 10.79 9.41
N GLU A 116 13.41 12.01 9.65
CA GLU A 116 13.26 13.03 8.61
C GLU A 116 14.62 13.50 8.08
N ILE A 117 15.59 13.75 8.96
CA ILE A 117 16.98 14.10 8.59
C ILE A 117 17.60 13.00 7.72
N VAL A 118 17.55 11.74 8.21
CA VAL A 118 18.15 10.60 7.50
C VAL A 118 17.40 10.29 6.20
N ALA A 119 16.07 10.41 6.17
CA ALA A 119 15.28 10.19 4.97
C ALA A 119 15.64 11.18 3.86
N ARG A 120 15.90 12.46 4.19
CA ARG A 120 16.39 13.45 3.21
C ARG A 120 17.80 13.09 2.73
N LYS A 121 18.71 12.80 3.66
CA LYS A 121 20.11 12.42 3.36
C LYS A 121 20.20 11.22 2.42
N LEU A 122 19.36 10.21 2.67
CA LEU A 122 19.34 8.97 1.91
C LEU A 122 18.25 8.92 0.82
N ARG A 123 17.53 10.01 0.55
CA ARG A 123 16.49 10.11 -0.49
C ARG A 123 15.37 9.06 -0.37
N TYR A 124 14.89 8.79 0.84
CA TYR A 124 13.71 7.93 1.10
C TYR A 124 12.37 8.67 0.99
N GLY A 125 12.39 9.96 0.67
CA GLY A 125 11.20 10.80 0.53
C GLY A 125 10.88 11.54 1.84
N SER A 126 10.35 10.84 2.83
CA SER A 126 10.04 11.40 4.15
C SER A 126 10.42 10.46 5.29
N GLY A 127 10.63 11.03 6.48
CA GLY A 127 10.93 10.28 7.71
C GLY A 127 9.84 9.27 8.02
N ARG A 128 8.56 9.65 7.85
CA ARG A 128 7.42 8.73 8.03
C ARG A 128 7.46 7.55 7.05
N SER A 129 7.87 7.78 5.81
CA SER A 129 8.02 6.69 4.83
C SER A 129 9.15 5.74 5.23
N LEU A 130 10.26 6.28 5.74
CA LEU A 130 11.39 5.50 6.25
C LEU A 130 11.01 4.66 7.47
N LEU A 131 10.34 5.25 8.47
CA LEU A 131 9.86 4.53 9.65
C LEU A 131 8.86 3.42 9.29
N ASN A 132 7.97 3.66 8.32
CA ASN A 132 7.07 2.63 7.80
C ASN A 132 7.84 1.47 7.14
N LEU A 133 8.95 1.76 6.46
CA LEU A 133 9.82 0.72 5.89
C LEU A 133 10.49 -0.09 7.01
N PHE A 134 11.01 0.55 8.06
CA PHE A 134 11.56 -0.17 9.21
C PHE A 134 10.52 -1.06 9.88
N SER A 135 9.31 -0.54 10.13
CA SER A 135 8.21 -1.31 10.75
C SER A 135 7.84 -2.55 9.94
N ARG A 136 7.76 -2.42 8.61
CA ARG A 136 7.46 -3.54 7.70
C ARG A 136 8.57 -4.58 7.62
N HIS A 137 9.80 -4.19 7.91
CA HIS A 137 10.99 -5.04 7.79
C HIS A 137 11.64 -5.31 9.15
N ARG A 138 10.91 -5.09 10.25
CA ARG A 138 11.40 -5.38 11.60
C ARG A 138 11.57 -6.89 11.73
N PHE A 139 12.81 -7.34 11.66
CA PHE A 139 13.18 -8.74 11.87
C PHE A 139 12.79 -9.13 13.30
N ARG A 140 12.01 -10.20 13.42
CA ARG A 140 12.06 -11.06 14.61
C ARG A 140 13.29 -11.92 14.51
#